data_AF-A0AA48KAX9-F1
#
_entry.id   AF-A0AA48KAX9-F1
#
_cell.length_a   1.000
_cell.length_b   1.000
_cell.length_c   1.000
_cell.angle_alpha   90.00
_cell.angle_beta   90.00
_cell.angle_gamma   90.00
#
_symmetry.space_group_name_H-M   'P 1'
#
loop_
_entity.id
_entity.type
_entity.pdbx_description
1 polymer ?
#
loop_
_entity_poly.entity_id
_entity_poly.type
_entity_poly.pdbx_seq_one_letter_code
_entity_poly.pdbx_strand_id
1 'polypeptide(L)'
;MPIFAPTLPPRPRLDEGMPPTLVLLRFDLRRVVRQKLGKFFGFLFLGILLILCAQLYGNHLMASRRELAELRHATEAFLPQGARFQAQLLHGAMIGILWLQTALVGGGLVARDTLHRVRPLIYAHPVTQRAYLGAKALFAAGLPFCVMLAYILLPWGLSLAIAGAGGPVWPTAPLRLIPAAALIAALMGAVTLGASSLAASPRAGFGWALGILLGSGALGAVLGQALGDPRWTALGLGTLTKAWPRLVFGLETETGLAAAAAATLFHIGLWTFIAARRTRPEEAVL
;
A
#
# COMPACT_ATOMS: atom_id res chain seq x y z
N MET A 1 19.07 -2.42 18.42
CA MET A 1 19.83 -1.83 17.30
C MET A 1 18.95 -0.83 16.55
N PRO A 2 19.38 0.42 16.37
CA PRO A 2 18.60 1.44 15.68
C PRO A 2 18.40 1.09 14.20
N ILE A 3 17.32 1.62 13.61
CA ILE A 3 16.91 1.44 12.20
C ILE A 3 18.02 1.84 11.22
N PHE A 4 19.02 2.59 11.68
CA PHE A 4 20.05 3.22 10.88
C PHE A 4 21.43 2.50 10.90
N ALA A 5 21.65 1.46 11.73
CA ALA A 5 22.97 0.81 11.87
C ALA A 5 23.35 -0.10 10.69
N PRO A 6 24.42 0.18 9.90
CA PRO A 6 24.86 -0.58 8.71
C PRO A 6 25.01 -2.07 9.02
N THR A 7 24.20 -2.91 8.39
CA THR A 7 24.32 -4.37 8.46
C THR A 7 24.34 -4.87 7.03
N LEU A 8 25.43 -5.52 6.63
CA LEU A 8 25.57 -6.10 5.30
C LEU A 8 24.45 -7.13 5.05
N PRO A 9 23.83 -7.13 3.85
CA PRO A 9 22.92 -8.20 3.49
C PRO A 9 23.67 -9.54 3.49
N PRO A 10 23.02 -10.65 3.88
CA PRO A 10 23.65 -11.96 3.86
C PRO A 10 24.00 -12.35 2.43
N ARG A 11 25.17 -12.98 2.25
CA ARG A 11 25.58 -13.55 0.96
C ARG A 11 24.61 -14.68 0.60
N PRO A 12 23.88 -14.60 -0.53
CA PRO A 12 23.15 -15.75 -1.05
C PRO A 12 24.18 -16.84 -1.39
N ARG A 13 24.11 -17.99 -0.72
CA ARG A 13 24.89 -19.18 -1.10
C ARG A 13 24.13 -19.88 -2.21
N LEU A 14 24.76 -20.06 -3.37
CA LEU A 14 24.15 -20.74 -4.53
C LEU A 14 23.74 -22.18 -4.17
N ASP A 15 24.46 -22.76 -3.22
CA ASP A 15 24.35 -24.11 -2.68
C ASP A 15 23.14 -24.30 -1.75
N GLU A 16 22.48 -23.22 -1.29
CA GLU A 16 21.28 -23.29 -0.45
C GLU A 16 19.96 -23.43 -1.24
N GLY A 17 20.02 -23.44 -2.58
CA GLY A 17 18.85 -23.63 -3.47
C GLY A 17 17.82 -22.49 -3.48
N MET A 18 18.04 -21.42 -2.71
CA MET A 18 17.13 -20.28 -2.61
C MET A 18 17.52 -19.16 -3.59
N PRO A 19 16.57 -18.64 -4.40
CA PRO A 19 16.80 -17.47 -5.24
C PRO A 19 17.34 -16.27 -4.43
N PRO A 20 18.34 -15.53 -4.94
CA PRO A 20 18.93 -14.38 -4.23
C PRO A 20 17.90 -13.34 -3.75
N THR A 21 16.85 -13.11 -4.55
CA THR A 21 15.72 -12.23 -4.21
C THR A 21 15.03 -12.64 -2.90
N LEU A 22 14.81 -13.94 -2.67
CA LEU A 22 14.13 -14.45 -1.49
C LEU A 22 15.02 -14.38 -0.24
N VAL A 23 16.33 -14.59 -0.40
CA VAL A 23 17.31 -14.43 0.69
C VAL A 23 17.29 -12.99 1.20
N LEU A 24 17.32 -12.01 0.29
CA LEU A 24 17.25 -10.59 0.61
C LEU A 24 15.90 -10.20 1.23
N LEU A 25 14.80 -10.70 0.66
CA LEU A 25 13.45 -10.46 1.19
C LEU A 25 13.30 -10.98 2.63
N ARG A 26 13.79 -12.20 2.90
CA ARG A 26 13.78 -12.80 4.25
C ARG A 26 14.60 -11.98 5.23
N PHE A 27 15.73 -11.43 4.80
CA PHE A 27 16.56 -10.56 5.61
C PHE A 27 15.83 -9.28 6.01
N ASP A 28 15.20 -8.60 5.04
CA ASP A 28 14.42 -7.39 5.28
C ASP A 28 13.22 -7.65 6.21
N LEU A 29 12.51 -8.77 6.02
CA LEU A 29 11.42 -9.18 6.90
C LEU A 29 11.88 -9.38 8.35
N ARG A 30 12.96 -10.15 8.56
CA ARG A 30 13.55 -10.35 9.89
C ARG A 30 13.99 -9.04 10.53
N ARG A 31 14.38 -8.06 9.74
CA ARG A 31 14.78 -6.73 10.23
C ARG A 31 13.58 -5.94 10.73
N VAL A 32 12.51 -5.86 9.96
CA VAL A 32 11.27 -5.16 10.35
C VAL A 32 10.67 -5.77 11.62
N VAL A 33 10.65 -7.11 11.71
CA VAL A 33 10.17 -7.81 12.91
C VAL A 33 10.99 -7.42 14.15
N ARG A 34 12.33 -7.37 14.03
CA ARG A 34 13.23 -6.99 15.14
C ARG A 34 13.06 -5.54 15.60
N GLN A 35 12.71 -4.63 14.69
CA GLN A 35 12.58 -3.20 15.00
C GLN A 35 11.27 -2.84 15.71
N LYS A 36 10.36 -3.79 15.93
CA LYS A 36 9.04 -3.58 16.54
C LYS A 36 8.16 -2.53 15.83
N LEU A 37 8.58 -1.97 14.68
CA LEU A 37 7.76 -1.09 13.84
C LEU A 37 6.47 -1.78 13.40
N GLY A 38 6.56 -3.09 13.10
CA GLY A 38 5.41 -3.92 12.81
C GLY A 38 4.43 -4.04 13.98
N LYS A 39 4.87 -3.85 15.24
CA LYS A 39 3.97 -3.90 16.39
C LYS A 39 3.11 -2.64 16.49
N PHE A 40 3.70 -1.45 16.37
CA PHE A 40 2.95 -0.18 16.42
C PHE A 40 1.89 -0.12 15.31
N PHE A 41 2.32 -0.30 14.06
CA PHE A 41 1.38 -0.31 12.93
C PHE A 41 0.42 -1.49 13.00
N GLY A 42 0.88 -2.68 13.40
CA GLY A 42 0.04 -3.86 13.56
C GLY A 42 -1.10 -3.64 14.55
N PHE A 43 -0.83 -3.06 15.73
CA PHE A 43 -1.87 -2.72 16.70
C PHE A 43 -2.82 -1.64 16.18
N LEU A 44 -2.30 -0.63 15.47
CA LEU A 44 -3.12 0.44 14.89
C LEU A 44 -4.08 -0.13 13.82
N PHE A 45 -3.58 -0.93 12.88
CA PHE A 45 -4.41 -1.59 11.88
C PHE A 45 -5.38 -2.58 12.51
N LEU A 46 -4.96 -3.36 13.51
CA LEU A 46 -5.86 -4.26 14.23
C LEU A 46 -7.00 -3.47 14.90
N GLY A 47 -6.69 -2.38 15.60
CA GLY A 47 -7.71 -1.54 16.23
C GLY A 47 -8.72 -0.99 15.23
N ILE A 48 -8.24 -0.46 14.11
CA ILE A 48 -9.10 0.05 13.02
C ILE A 48 -9.95 -1.09 12.43
N LEU A 49 -9.37 -2.27 12.20
CA LEU A 49 -10.06 -3.44 11.68
C LEU A 49 -11.16 -3.93 12.63
N LEU A 50 -10.89 -3.95 13.94
CA LEU A 50 -11.87 -4.30 14.96
C LEU A 50 -13.03 -3.29 14.98
N ILE A 51 -12.74 -2.00 14.90
CA ILE A 51 -13.77 -0.95 14.80
C ILE A 51 -14.62 -1.15 13.54
N LEU A 52 -13.98 -1.39 12.38
CA LEU A 52 -14.66 -1.65 11.12
C LEU A 52 -15.59 -2.87 11.24
N CYS A 53 -15.09 -3.98 11.79
CA CYS A 53 -15.90 -5.19 12.00
C CYS A 53 -17.04 -4.93 12.98
N ALA A 54 -16.79 -4.26 14.11
CA ALA A 54 -17.81 -3.94 15.10
C ALA A 54 -18.93 -3.08 14.51
N GLN A 55 -18.58 -2.06 13.70
CA GLN A 55 -19.56 -1.26 12.97
C GLN A 55 -20.34 -2.10 11.98
N LEU A 56 -19.67 -2.94 11.19
CA LEU A 56 -20.28 -3.77 10.17
C LEU A 56 -21.28 -4.79 10.75
N TYR A 57 -20.90 -5.49 11.82
CA TYR A 57 -21.75 -6.51 12.45
C TYR A 57 -22.78 -5.94 13.41
N GLY A 58 -22.43 -4.93 14.20
CA GLY A 58 -23.37 -4.26 15.09
C GLY A 58 -24.59 -3.77 14.31
N ASN A 59 -24.35 -3.13 13.16
CA ASN A 59 -25.43 -2.64 12.31
C ASN A 59 -26.18 -3.73 11.56
N HIS A 60 -25.52 -4.82 11.13
CA HIS A 60 -26.22 -5.98 10.57
C HIS A 60 -27.19 -6.61 11.60
N LEU A 61 -26.74 -6.76 12.84
CA LEU A 61 -27.57 -7.27 13.93
C LEU A 61 -28.77 -6.35 14.19
N MET A 62 -28.58 -5.03 14.19
CA MET A 62 -29.70 -4.08 14.32
C MET A 62 -30.68 -4.16 13.14
N ALA A 63 -30.20 -4.31 11.90
CA ALA A 63 -31.06 -4.41 10.71
C ALA A 63 -31.85 -5.72 10.63
N SER A 64 -31.31 -6.82 11.17
CA SER A 64 -31.90 -8.16 11.11
C SER A 64 -33.00 -8.42 12.16
N ARG A 65 -33.09 -7.61 13.22
CA ARG A 65 -34.09 -7.77 14.28
C ARG A 65 -35.27 -6.81 14.07
N ARG A 66 -36.49 -7.36 13.97
CA ARG A 66 -37.74 -6.59 13.81
C ARG A 66 -37.96 -5.52 14.88
N GLU A 67 -37.49 -5.74 16.10
CA GLU A 67 -37.60 -4.79 17.23
C GLU A 67 -36.75 -3.50 17.05
N LEU A 68 -35.79 -3.50 16.13
CA LEU A 68 -34.90 -2.36 15.86
C LEU A 68 -35.22 -1.70 14.51
N ALA A 69 -36.35 -2.05 13.88
CA ALA A 69 -36.75 -1.55 12.57
C ALA A 69 -36.98 -0.02 12.55
N GLU A 70 -37.35 0.60 13.68
CA GLU A 70 -37.50 2.06 13.79
C GLU A 70 -36.15 2.79 13.76
N LEU A 71 -35.07 2.13 14.20
CA LEU A 71 -33.68 2.64 14.10
C LEU A 71 -33.07 2.46 12.70
N ARG A 72 -33.74 1.74 11.79
CA ARG A 72 -33.28 1.50 10.42
C ARG A 72 -33.16 2.78 9.60
N HIS A 73 -34.13 3.69 9.71
CA HIS A 73 -34.07 4.98 9.02
C HIS A 73 -32.97 5.89 9.58
N ALA A 74 -32.65 5.77 10.87
CA ALA A 74 -31.55 6.50 11.49
C ALA A 74 -30.18 5.94 11.08
N THR A 75 -30.06 4.65 10.77
CA THR A 75 -28.79 3.97 10.43
C THR A 75 -28.48 3.91 8.93
N GLU A 76 -29.49 3.91 8.05
CA GLU A 76 -29.30 3.98 6.58
C GLU A 76 -28.56 5.26 6.14
N ALA A 77 -28.71 6.37 6.87
CA ALA A 77 -27.96 7.62 6.63
C ALA A 77 -26.44 7.48 6.89
N PHE A 78 -26.03 6.53 7.74
CA PHE A 78 -24.64 6.32 8.12
C PHE A 78 -23.98 5.13 7.40
N LEU A 79 -24.76 4.21 6.80
CA LEU A 79 -24.26 2.97 6.20
C LEU A 79 -24.95 2.64 4.87
N PRO A 80 -24.44 3.16 3.74
CA PRO A 80 -24.98 2.85 2.43
C PRO A 80 -24.70 1.39 2.06
N GLN A 81 -25.70 0.51 2.10
CA GLN A 81 -25.56 -0.86 1.58
C GLN A 81 -25.23 -0.87 0.08
N GLY A 82 -24.58 -1.94 -0.38
CA GLY A 82 -24.23 -2.14 -1.80
C GLY A 82 -22.80 -1.71 -2.16
N ALA A 83 -22.58 -1.41 -3.46
CA ALA A 83 -21.25 -1.18 -4.04
C ALA A 83 -20.37 -0.17 -3.26
N ARG A 84 -20.98 0.90 -2.73
CA ARG A 84 -20.29 1.92 -1.93
C ARG A 84 -19.72 1.36 -0.63
N PHE A 85 -20.48 0.55 0.08
CA PHE A 85 -20.01 -0.12 1.28
C PHE A 85 -18.91 -1.15 0.97
N GLN A 86 -19.06 -1.95 -0.09
CA GLN A 86 -18.02 -2.92 -0.48
C GLN A 86 -16.68 -2.20 -0.77
N ALA A 87 -16.71 -1.05 -1.45
CA ALA A 87 -15.53 -0.23 -1.69
C ALA A 87 -14.93 0.35 -0.39
N GLN A 88 -15.76 0.63 0.62
CA GLN A 88 -15.33 1.19 1.91
C GLN A 88 -14.62 0.18 2.82
N LEU A 89 -14.60 -1.12 2.49
CA LEU A 89 -13.74 -2.08 3.21
C LEU A 89 -12.26 -1.66 3.16
N LEU A 90 -11.84 -1.00 2.08
CA LEU A 90 -10.55 -0.32 1.97
C LEU A 90 -10.73 1.19 2.21
N HIS A 91 -11.14 1.57 3.43
CA HIS A 91 -11.49 2.96 3.74
C HIS A 91 -10.30 3.93 3.68
N GLY A 92 -10.59 5.20 3.37
CA GLY A 92 -9.58 6.22 3.13
C GLY A 92 -8.62 6.51 4.29
N ALA A 93 -9.08 6.36 5.55
CA ALA A 93 -8.20 6.59 6.71
C ALA A 93 -7.17 5.45 6.89
N MET A 94 -7.57 4.18 6.69
CA MET A 94 -6.61 3.08 6.63
C MET A 94 -5.64 3.27 5.46
N ILE A 95 -6.11 3.68 4.28
CA ILE A 95 -5.21 3.95 3.13
C ILE A 95 -4.20 5.04 3.46
N GLY A 96 -4.62 6.13 4.14
CA GLY A 96 -3.72 7.20 4.58
C GLY A 96 -2.65 6.72 5.56
N ILE A 97 -3.04 5.93 6.57
CA ILE A 97 -2.10 5.34 7.54
C ILE A 97 -1.17 4.34 6.84
N LEU A 98 -1.67 3.60 5.85
CA LEU A 98 -0.90 2.65 5.06
C LEU A 98 0.16 3.34 4.21
N TRP A 99 -0.16 4.50 3.62
CA TRP A 99 0.84 5.35 2.98
C TRP A 99 1.93 5.79 3.94
N LEU A 100 1.57 6.20 5.16
CA LEU A 100 2.54 6.58 6.18
C LEU A 100 3.44 5.41 6.58
N GLN A 101 2.86 4.24 6.82
CA GLN A 101 3.62 3.02 7.12
C GLN A 101 4.57 2.69 5.97
N THR A 102 4.08 2.71 4.74
CA THR A 102 4.87 2.35 3.55
C THR A 102 6.03 3.35 3.37
N ALA A 103 5.78 4.65 3.53
CA ALA A 103 6.80 5.68 3.49
C ALA A 103 7.86 5.50 4.59
N LEU A 104 7.46 5.18 5.82
CA LEU A 104 8.40 4.97 6.94
C LEU A 104 9.25 3.72 6.74
N VAL A 105 8.61 2.62 6.35
CA VAL A 105 9.27 1.34 6.14
C VAL A 105 10.18 1.39 4.91
N GLY A 106 9.69 1.92 3.79
CA GLY A 106 10.50 2.04 2.58
C GLY A 106 11.58 3.12 2.67
N GLY A 107 11.33 4.25 3.34
CA GLY A 107 12.38 5.21 3.69
C GLY A 107 13.44 4.60 4.62
N GLY A 108 13.04 3.77 5.58
CA GLY A 108 13.97 3.07 6.48
C GLY A 108 14.78 1.96 5.82
N LEU A 109 14.21 1.25 4.83
CA LEU A 109 14.81 0.07 4.21
C LEU A 109 15.48 0.32 2.85
N VAL A 110 14.86 1.11 1.99
CA VAL A 110 15.34 1.37 0.61
C VAL A 110 16.35 2.51 0.63
N ALA A 111 15.98 3.68 1.18
CA ALA A 111 16.86 4.86 1.17
C ALA A 111 18.18 4.60 1.92
N ARG A 112 18.17 3.64 2.84
CA ARG A 112 19.32 3.18 3.61
C ARG A 112 20.32 2.36 2.81
N ASP A 113 19.82 1.48 1.96
CA ASP A 113 20.63 0.60 1.12
C ASP A 113 21.07 1.33 -0.17
N THR A 114 20.42 2.46 -0.50
CA THR A 114 20.86 3.40 -1.54
C THR A 114 21.86 4.45 -1.06
N LEU A 115 22.23 4.49 0.23
CA LEU A 115 23.30 5.37 0.72
C LEU A 115 24.65 4.95 0.13
N HIS A 116 25.43 5.94 -0.31
CA HIS A 116 26.78 5.78 -0.88
C HIS A 116 27.73 4.89 -0.05
N ARG A 117 27.50 4.70 1.25
CA ARG A 117 28.33 3.85 2.12
C ARG A 117 27.97 2.37 2.12
N VAL A 118 26.73 1.99 1.78
CA VAL A 118 26.26 0.59 1.80
C VAL A 118 26.21 0.03 0.38
N ARG A 119 25.94 0.87 -0.62
CA ARG A 119 25.78 0.47 -2.02
C ARG A 119 27.02 -0.23 -2.63
N PRO A 120 28.27 0.21 -2.38
CA PRO A 120 29.46 -0.51 -2.85
C PRO A 120 29.59 -1.91 -2.22
N LEU A 121 29.16 -2.04 -0.96
CA LEU A 121 29.21 -3.31 -0.22
C LEU A 121 28.11 -4.30 -0.66
N ILE A 122 27.01 -3.80 -1.21
CA ILE A 122 25.98 -4.64 -1.86
C ILE A 122 26.55 -5.28 -3.14
N TYR A 123 27.34 -4.52 -3.92
CA TYR A 123 27.97 -4.99 -5.16
C TYR A 123 29.30 -5.72 -4.97
N ALA A 124 29.90 -5.63 -3.78
CA ALA A 124 31.03 -6.49 -3.41
C ALA A 124 30.63 -7.97 -3.24
N HIS A 125 29.34 -8.27 -3.22
CA HIS A 125 28.77 -9.62 -3.26
C HIS A 125 28.07 -9.88 -4.60
N PRO A 126 27.92 -11.14 -5.06
CA PRO A 126 27.33 -11.48 -6.35
C PRO A 126 25.80 -11.33 -6.37
N VAL A 127 25.28 -10.18 -5.92
CA VAL A 127 23.86 -9.84 -5.97
C VAL A 127 23.63 -9.01 -7.24
N THR A 128 22.84 -9.55 -8.16
CA THR A 128 22.45 -8.79 -9.35
C THR A 128 21.52 -7.64 -8.95
N GLN A 129 21.63 -6.51 -9.66
CA GLN A 129 20.74 -5.36 -9.48
C GLN A 129 19.26 -5.77 -9.54
N ARG A 130 18.91 -6.68 -10.46
CA ARG A 130 17.54 -7.20 -10.62
C ARG A 130 17.05 -7.94 -9.38
N ALA A 131 17.88 -8.79 -8.77
CA ALA A 131 17.52 -9.51 -7.55
C ALA A 131 17.33 -8.56 -6.36
N TYR A 132 18.19 -7.54 -6.24
CA TYR A 132 18.05 -6.51 -5.22
C TYR A 132 16.75 -5.71 -5.39
N LEU A 133 16.50 -5.15 -6.58
CA LEU A 133 15.28 -4.40 -6.87
C LEU A 133 14.03 -5.26 -6.68
N GLY A 134 14.06 -6.52 -7.14
CA GLY A 134 12.97 -7.47 -6.96
C GLY A 134 12.64 -7.69 -5.48
N ALA A 135 13.65 -7.86 -4.63
CA ALA A 135 13.44 -8.07 -3.20
C ALA A 135 12.83 -6.84 -2.54
N LYS A 136 13.34 -5.64 -2.87
CA LYS A 136 12.81 -4.38 -2.34
C LYS A 136 11.40 -4.08 -2.85
N ALA A 137 11.12 -4.34 -4.12
CA ALA A 137 9.79 -4.18 -4.70
C ALA A 137 8.78 -5.14 -4.08
N LEU A 138 9.14 -6.43 -3.94
CA LEU A 138 8.30 -7.43 -3.27
C LEU A 138 8.02 -7.04 -1.83
N PHE A 139 9.00 -6.49 -1.11
CA PHE A 139 8.78 -6.05 0.26
C PHE A 139 7.89 -4.79 0.31
N ALA A 140 8.20 -3.79 -0.51
CA ALA A 140 7.51 -2.49 -0.52
C ALA A 140 6.06 -2.59 -0.99
N ALA A 141 5.74 -3.51 -1.91
CA ALA A 141 4.37 -3.80 -2.33
C ALA A 141 3.72 -4.90 -1.47
N GLY A 142 4.46 -5.93 -1.09
CA GLY A 142 3.91 -7.06 -0.33
C GLY A 142 3.40 -6.66 1.05
N LEU A 143 4.11 -5.76 1.75
CA LEU A 143 3.67 -5.30 3.07
C LEU A 143 2.27 -4.64 3.04
N PRO A 144 2.03 -3.58 2.24
CA PRO A 144 0.71 -2.97 2.18
C PRO A 144 -0.35 -3.91 1.61
N PHE A 145 0.01 -4.80 0.68
CA PHE A 145 -0.90 -5.82 0.18
C PHE A 145 -1.38 -6.77 1.29
N CYS A 146 -0.47 -7.28 2.12
CA CYS A 146 -0.81 -8.16 3.23
C CYS A 146 -1.72 -7.47 4.26
N VAL A 147 -1.49 -6.18 4.54
CA VAL A 147 -2.37 -5.40 5.41
C VAL A 147 -3.77 -5.31 4.80
N MET A 148 -3.89 -4.85 3.54
CA MET A 148 -5.19 -4.75 2.86
C MET A 148 -5.90 -6.11 2.74
N LEU A 149 -5.16 -7.20 2.56
CA LEU A 149 -5.73 -8.54 2.48
C LEU A 149 -6.48 -8.92 3.76
N ALA A 150 -5.97 -8.54 4.94
CA ALA A 150 -6.68 -8.75 6.19
C ALA A 150 -8.00 -7.97 6.27
N TYR A 151 -8.02 -6.74 5.75
CA TYR A 151 -9.23 -5.90 5.66
C TYR A 151 -10.26 -6.39 4.64
N ILE A 152 -9.83 -7.19 3.66
CA ILE A 152 -10.73 -7.82 2.70
C ILE A 152 -11.26 -9.14 3.27
N LEU A 153 -10.36 -10.03 3.68
CA LEU A 153 -10.70 -11.41 4.02
C LEU A 153 -11.36 -11.55 5.39
N LEU A 154 -10.97 -10.76 6.40
CA LEU A 154 -11.56 -10.90 7.74
C LEU A 154 -13.03 -10.47 7.77
N PRO A 155 -13.41 -9.27 7.27
CA PRO A 155 -14.82 -8.89 7.22
C PRO A 155 -15.63 -9.80 6.30
N TRP A 156 -15.05 -10.25 5.17
CA TRP A 156 -15.72 -11.18 4.26
C TRP A 156 -15.96 -12.56 4.91
N GLY A 157 -14.95 -13.14 5.54
CA GLY A 157 -15.04 -14.45 6.19
C GLY A 157 -16.01 -14.44 7.37
N LEU A 158 -15.98 -13.39 8.19
CA LEU A 158 -16.96 -13.20 9.27
C LEU A 158 -18.39 -13.06 8.71
N SER A 159 -18.57 -12.39 7.57
CA SER A 159 -19.90 -12.13 6.98
C SER A 159 -20.52 -13.43 6.50
N LEU A 160 -19.71 -14.28 5.85
CA LEU A 160 -20.12 -15.62 5.46
C LEU A 160 -20.40 -16.52 6.66
N ALA A 161 -19.57 -16.45 7.71
CA ALA A 161 -19.74 -17.29 8.89
C ALA A 161 -21.01 -16.95 9.70
N ILE A 162 -21.39 -15.67 9.77
CA ILE A 162 -22.52 -15.19 10.58
C ILE A 162 -23.84 -15.23 9.80
N ALA A 163 -23.83 -14.83 8.52
CA ALA A 163 -25.04 -14.55 7.75
C ALA A 163 -25.05 -15.21 6.35
N GLY A 164 -24.03 -16.01 6.02
CA GLY A 164 -23.92 -16.67 4.72
C GLY A 164 -23.92 -15.67 3.55
N ALA A 165 -24.57 -16.04 2.45
CA ALA A 165 -24.66 -15.21 1.25
C ALA A 165 -25.51 -13.93 1.40
N GLY A 166 -26.36 -13.87 2.44
CA GLY A 166 -27.17 -12.69 2.78
C GLY A 166 -26.47 -11.70 3.73
N GLY A 167 -25.20 -11.94 4.03
CA GLY A 167 -24.42 -11.08 4.91
C GLY A 167 -24.11 -9.69 4.33
N PRO A 168 -23.61 -8.77 5.17
CA PRO A 168 -23.30 -7.40 4.76
C PRO A 168 -22.22 -7.31 3.67
N VAL A 169 -21.25 -8.24 3.66
CA VAL A 169 -20.19 -8.29 2.65
C VAL A 169 -20.58 -9.27 1.55
N TRP A 170 -20.47 -8.85 0.30
CA TRP A 170 -20.80 -9.70 -0.84
C TRP A 170 -19.86 -10.92 -0.93
N PRO A 171 -20.37 -12.12 -1.26
CA PRO A 171 -19.53 -13.28 -1.50
C PRO A 171 -18.43 -13.04 -2.54
N THR A 172 -18.71 -12.19 -3.53
CA THR A 172 -17.79 -11.83 -4.63
C THR A 172 -16.88 -10.65 -4.32
N ALA A 173 -16.97 -10.02 -3.15
CA ALA A 173 -16.17 -8.85 -2.80
C ALA A 173 -14.64 -9.10 -2.93
N PRO A 174 -14.08 -10.24 -2.48
CA PRO A 174 -12.65 -10.51 -2.63
C PRO A 174 -12.17 -10.55 -4.08
N LEU A 175 -12.99 -11.08 -5.00
CA LEU A 175 -12.65 -11.16 -6.42
C LEU A 175 -12.43 -9.77 -7.05
N ARG A 176 -13.07 -8.73 -6.50
CA ARG A 176 -12.93 -7.35 -6.96
C ARG A 176 -11.88 -6.57 -6.16
N LEU A 177 -11.87 -6.75 -4.84
CA LEU A 177 -10.99 -5.99 -3.94
C LEU A 177 -9.54 -6.48 -3.92
N ILE A 178 -9.27 -7.77 -4.12
CA ILE A 178 -7.89 -8.28 -4.14
C ILE A 178 -7.11 -7.69 -5.34
N PRO A 179 -7.64 -7.65 -6.57
CA PRO A 179 -6.99 -6.95 -7.67
C PRO A 179 -6.78 -5.46 -7.40
N ALA A 180 -7.77 -4.76 -6.83
CA ALA A 180 -7.65 -3.36 -6.46
C ALA A 180 -6.54 -3.14 -5.42
N ALA A 181 -6.47 -3.99 -4.38
CA ALA A 181 -5.44 -3.96 -3.37
C ALA A 181 -4.05 -4.25 -3.97
N ALA A 182 -3.94 -5.18 -4.92
CA ALA A 182 -2.68 -5.45 -5.62
C ALA A 182 -2.19 -4.23 -6.41
N LEU A 183 -3.09 -3.54 -7.11
CA LEU A 183 -2.77 -2.29 -7.82
C LEU A 183 -2.33 -1.17 -6.87
N ILE A 184 -3.09 -0.96 -5.78
CA ILE A 184 -2.76 0.03 -4.75
C ILE A 184 -1.40 -0.29 -4.13
N ALA A 185 -1.14 -1.55 -3.80
CA ALA A 185 0.11 -2.01 -3.22
C ALA A 185 1.30 -1.85 -4.20
N ALA A 186 1.10 -2.17 -5.48
CA ALA A 186 2.12 -1.96 -6.50
C ALA A 186 2.44 -0.47 -6.67
N LEU A 187 1.42 0.39 -6.67
CA LEU A 187 1.57 1.84 -6.72
C LEU A 187 2.34 2.37 -5.50
N MET A 188 1.92 1.99 -4.29
CA MET A 188 2.60 2.33 -3.03
C MET A 188 4.06 1.87 -3.03
N GLY A 189 4.30 0.62 -3.42
CA GLY A 189 5.63 0.04 -3.50
C GLY A 189 6.53 0.74 -4.51
N ALA A 190 6.03 1.00 -5.72
CA ALA A 190 6.76 1.69 -6.77
C ALA A 190 7.16 3.10 -6.34
N VAL A 191 6.19 3.91 -5.89
CA VAL A 191 6.42 5.28 -5.41
C VAL A 191 7.45 5.29 -4.29
N THR A 192 7.28 4.43 -3.30
CA THR A 192 8.16 4.41 -2.13
C THR A 192 9.57 4.00 -2.52
N LEU A 193 9.73 3.00 -3.39
CA LEU A 193 11.02 2.56 -3.90
C LEU A 193 11.73 3.66 -4.69
N GLY A 194 11.03 4.29 -5.64
CA GLY A 194 11.55 5.37 -6.47
C GLY A 194 11.91 6.61 -5.64
N ALA A 195 10.97 7.09 -4.81
CA ALA A 195 11.16 8.22 -3.91
C ALA A 195 12.35 8.02 -2.98
N SER A 196 12.42 6.85 -2.34
CA SER A 196 13.49 6.53 -1.40
C SER A 196 14.86 6.43 -2.08
N SER A 197 14.90 6.07 -3.36
CA SER A 197 16.16 6.02 -4.13
C SER A 197 16.75 7.41 -4.45
N LEU A 198 15.96 8.48 -4.29
CA LEU A 198 16.42 9.88 -4.43
C LEU A 198 17.03 10.43 -3.14
N ALA A 199 16.89 9.71 -2.03
CA ALA A 199 17.24 10.22 -0.72
C ALA A 199 18.72 10.03 -0.36
N ALA A 200 19.32 11.08 0.18
CA ALA A 200 20.69 11.04 0.73
C ALA A 200 20.75 10.49 2.16
N SER A 201 19.60 10.25 2.81
CA SER A 201 19.51 9.65 4.15
C SER A 201 18.19 8.88 4.31
N PRO A 202 18.08 7.94 5.28
CA PRO A 202 16.83 7.20 5.47
C PRO A 202 15.68 8.09 5.97
N ARG A 203 15.99 9.15 6.75
CA ARG A 203 15.01 10.18 7.15
C ARG A 203 14.54 11.00 5.95
N ALA A 204 15.45 11.33 5.04
CA ALA A 204 15.09 11.97 3.78
C ALA A 204 14.25 11.05 2.88
N GLY A 205 14.44 9.72 2.93
CA GLY A 205 13.63 8.75 2.19
C GLY A 205 12.16 8.80 2.56
N PHE A 206 11.87 8.87 3.88
CA PHE A 206 10.52 9.12 4.37
C PHE A 206 9.97 10.46 3.86
N GLY A 207 10.76 11.53 3.95
CA GLY A 207 10.38 12.86 3.48
C GLY A 207 10.06 12.92 1.98
N TRP A 208 10.87 12.26 1.14
CA TRP A 208 10.62 12.15 -0.29
C TRP A 208 9.32 11.40 -0.59
N ALA A 209 9.08 10.25 0.02
CA ALA A 209 7.87 9.47 -0.21
C ALA A 209 6.61 10.26 0.17
N LEU A 210 6.61 10.93 1.33
CA LEU A 210 5.49 11.76 1.76
C LEU A 210 5.34 13.03 0.91
N GLY A 211 6.45 13.67 0.56
CA GLY A 211 6.47 14.85 -0.31
C GLY A 211 5.91 14.55 -1.70
N ILE A 212 6.20 13.38 -2.27
CA ILE A 212 5.62 12.92 -3.53
C ILE A 212 4.13 12.61 -3.40
N LEU A 213 3.72 11.93 -2.31
CA LEU A 213 2.31 11.66 -2.03
C LEU A 213 1.48 12.94 -1.97
N LEU A 214 1.94 13.94 -1.21
CA LEU A 214 1.24 15.20 -1.04
C LEU A 214 1.38 16.11 -2.27
N GLY A 215 2.59 16.21 -2.82
CA GLY A 215 2.90 17.04 -3.98
C GLY A 215 2.18 16.61 -5.24
N SER A 216 2.01 15.30 -5.47
CA SER A 216 1.23 14.78 -6.59
C SER A 216 -0.26 15.13 -6.48
N GLY A 217 -0.81 15.15 -5.25
CA GLY A 217 -2.17 15.60 -4.98
C GLY A 217 -2.34 17.09 -5.26
N ALA A 218 -1.40 17.93 -4.78
CA ALA A 218 -1.41 19.36 -5.05
C ALA A 218 -1.30 19.66 -6.55
N LEU A 219 -0.39 18.98 -7.25
CA LEU A 219 -0.22 19.11 -8.70
C LEU A 219 -1.49 18.73 -9.46
N GLY A 220 -2.10 17.59 -9.11
CA GLY A 220 -3.35 17.14 -9.73
C GLY A 220 -4.50 18.12 -9.50
N ALA A 221 -4.60 18.71 -8.31
CA ALA A 221 -5.62 19.72 -7.99
C ALA A 221 -5.40 21.02 -8.79
N VAL A 222 -4.16 21.51 -8.85
CA VAL A 222 -3.82 22.72 -9.63
C VAL A 222 -4.11 22.51 -11.10
N LEU A 223 -3.68 21.38 -11.68
CA LEU A 223 -3.94 21.08 -13.09
C LEU A 223 -5.43 20.89 -13.38
N GLY A 224 -6.17 20.25 -12.47
CA GLY A 224 -7.63 20.09 -12.62
C GLY A 224 -8.37 21.42 -12.62
N GLN A 225 -7.95 22.37 -11.78
CA GLN A 225 -8.51 23.72 -11.77
C GLN A 225 -8.09 24.53 -13.00
N ALA A 226 -6.80 24.51 -13.35
CA ALA A 226 -6.26 25.30 -14.45
C ALA A 226 -6.79 24.86 -15.82
N LEU A 227 -7.07 23.57 -16.00
CA LEU A 227 -7.54 22.99 -17.26
C LEU A 227 -9.06 22.74 -17.28
N GLY A 228 -9.77 22.99 -16.17
CA GLY A 228 -11.21 22.77 -16.06
C GLY A 228 -11.64 21.30 -16.18
N ASP A 229 -10.72 20.35 -16.01
CA ASP A 229 -11.00 18.90 -16.10
C ASP A 229 -10.62 18.19 -14.79
N PRO A 230 -11.61 17.68 -14.02
CA PRO A 230 -11.35 17.02 -12.74
C PRO A 230 -10.54 15.71 -12.89
N ARG A 231 -10.42 15.16 -14.10
CA ARG A 231 -9.62 13.94 -14.34
C ARG A 231 -8.14 14.12 -14.03
N TRP A 232 -7.61 15.34 -14.05
CA TRP A 232 -6.23 15.65 -13.63
C TRP A 232 -5.97 15.35 -12.15
N THR A 233 -7.00 15.27 -11.33
CA THR A 233 -6.87 14.80 -9.92
C THR A 233 -6.37 13.35 -9.83
N ALA A 234 -6.44 12.58 -10.93
CA ALA A 234 -5.86 11.24 -11.03
C ALA A 234 -4.33 11.23 -10.91
N LEU A 235 -3.65 12.37 -11.10
CA LEU A 235 -2.22 12.49 -10.78
C LEU A 235 -1.95 12.40 -9.27
N GLY A 236 -2.96 12.64 -8.44
CA GLY A 236 -2.84 12.51 -7.00
C GLY A 236 -2.83 11.05 -6.56
N LEU A 237 -1.72 10.60 -5.95
CA LEU A 237 -1.58 9.24 -5.42
C LEU A 237 -2.64 8.89 -4.36
N GLY A 238 -3.00 9.86 -3.51
CA GLY A 238 -4.09 9.71 -2.55
C GLY A 238 -5.46 9.55 -3.21
N THR A 239 -5.69 10.24 -4.34
CA THR A 239 -6.92 10.13 -5.13
C THR A 239 -7.02 8.78 -5.81
N LEU A 240 -5.93 8.32 -6.46
CA LEU A 240 -5.88 7.00 -7.12
C LEU A 240 -6.19 5.86 -6.17
N THR A 241 -5.54 5.86 -5.00
CA THR A 241 -5.72 4.79 -4.02
C THR A 241 -7.15 4.74 -3.45
N LYS A 242 -7.85 5.87 -3.37
CA LYS A 242 -9.28 5.94 -3.03
C LYS A 242 -10.22 5.59 -4.19
N ALA A 243 -9.79 5.86 -5.44
CA ALA A 243 -10.60 5.63 -6.63
C ALA A 243 -10.69 4.15 -6.99
N TRP A 244 -9.59 3.39 -6.88
CA TRP A 244 -9.54 1.98 -7.29
C TRP A 244 -10.62 1.09 -6.68
N PRO A 245 -10.85 1.09 -5.34
CA PRO A 245 -11.91 0.27 -4.74
C PRO A 245 -13.29 0.68 -5.28
N ARG A 246 -13.52 1.96 -5.56
CA ARG A 246 -14.79 2.46 -6.10
C ARG A 246 -15.01 2.02 -7.54
N LEU A 247 -13.97 2.16 -8.37
CA LEU A 247 -13.99 1.80 -9.79
C LEU A 247 -14.29 0.32 -10.02
N VAL A 248 -13.71 -0.59 -9.22
CA VAL A 248 -13.97 -2.04 -9.36
C VAL A 248 -15.39 -2.45 -8.96
N PHE A 249 -16.11 -1.60 -8.23
CA PHE A 249 -17.53 -1.77 -7.93
C PHE A 249 -18.45 -0.95 -8.84
N GLY A 250 -17.92 -0.34 -9.91
CA GLY A 250 -18.71 0.42 -10.88
C GLY A 250 -19.23 1.76 -10.35
N LEU A 251 -18.63 2.29 -9.28
CA LEU A 251 -19.00 3.58 -8.73
C LEU A 251 -18.35 4.71 -9.51
N GLU A 252 -19.11 5.77 -9.75
CA GLU A 252 -18.58 6.99 -10.35
C GLU A 252 -17.50 7.63 -9.45
N THR A 253 -16.45 8.11 -10.12
CA THR A 253 -15.33 8.84 -9.54
C THR A 253 -14.98 9.99 -10.48
N GLU A 254 -14.57 11.12 -9.91
CA GLU A 254 -14.13 12.30 -10.67
C GLU A 254 -12.96 11.99 -11.62
N THR A 255 -12.13 11.00 -11.27
CA THR A 255 -11.02 10.53 -12.11
C THR A 255 -11.48 9.70 -13.31
N GLY A 256 -12.56 8.92 -13.15
CA GLY A 256 -12.94 7.89 -14.13
C GLY A 256 -11.90 6.74 -14.26
N LEU A 257 -12.29 5.66 -14.92
CA LEU A 257 -11.44 4.46 -15.06
C LEU A 257 -10.20 4.73 -15.93
N ALA A 258 -10.38 5.40 -17.07
CA ALA A 258 -9.32 5.63 -18.03
C ALA A 258 -8.18 6.48 -17.45
N ALA A 259 -8.49 7.61 -16.81
CA ALA A 259 -7.47 8.46 -16.20
C ALA A 259 -6.81 7.78 -14.99
N ALA A 260 -7.59 7.06 -14.17
CA ALA A 260 -7.04 6.30 -13.05
C ALA A 260 -6.05 5.21 -13.51
N ALA A 261 -6.40 4.46 -14.57
CA ALA A 261 -5.52 3.45 -15.15
C ALA A 261 -4.24 4.07 -15.73
N ALA A 262 -4.37 5.13 -16.55
CA ALA A 262 -3.24 5.82 -17.16
C ALA A 262 -2.29 6.41 -16.11
N ALA A 263 -2.82 7.11 -15.11
CA ALA A 263 -2.01 7.71 -14.05
C ALA A 263 -1.36 6.64 -13.15
N THR A 264 -2.04 5.52 -12.88
CA THR A 264 -1.46 4.40 -12.12
C THR A 264 -0.29 3.78 -12.89
N LEU A 265 -0.45 3.52 -14.19
CA LEU A 265 0.63 3.01 -15.04
C LEU A 265 1.79 4.00 -15.15
N PHE A 266 1.49 5.29 -15.30
CA PHE A 266 2.49 6.36 -15.31
C PHE A 266 3.32 6.36 -14.03
N HIS A 267 2.69 6.36 -12.86
CA HIS A 267 3.41 6.35 -11.58
C HIS A 267 4.22 5.07 -11.37
N ILE A 268 3.65 3.90 -11.64
CA ILE A 268 4.38 2.64 -11.52
C ILE A 268 5.59 2.66 -12.46
N GLY A 269 5.42 3.04 -13.72
CA GLY A 269 6.50 3.12 -14.70
C GLY A 269 7.58 4.12 -14.32
N LEU A 270 7.21 5.35 -13.97
CA LEU A 270 8.14 6.42 -13.60
C LEU A 270 8.97 6.04 -12.38
N TRP A 271 8.32 5.62 -11.28
CA TRP A 271 9.03 5.41 -10.02
C TRP A 271 9.87 4.12 -10.04
N THR A 272 9.41 3.08 -10.73
CA THR A 272 10.24 1.88 -10.96
C THR A 272 11.42 2.18 -11.87
N PHE A 273 11.25 3.02 -12.91
CA PHE A 273 12.35 3.48 -13.75
C PHE A 273 13.38 4.27 -12.96
N ILE A 274 12.95 5.23 -12.14
CA ILE A 274 13.86 6.01 -11.27
C ILE A 274 14.62 5.07 -10.33
N ALA A 275 13.94 4.14 -9.66
CA ALA A 275 14.60 3.16 -8.80
C ALA A 275 15.60 2.30 -9.58
N ALA A 276 15.25 1.82 -10.77
CA ALA A 276 16.11 1.01 -11.60
C ALA A 276 17.32 1.78 -12.16
N ARG A 277 17.18 3.08 -12.43
CA ARG A 277 18.32 3.93 -12.79
C ARG A 277 19.23 4.14 -11.59
N ARG A 278 18.66 4.62 -10.48
CA ARG A 278 19.41 4.99 -9.29
C ARG A 278 20.11 3.82 -8.62
N THR A 279 19.67 2.59 -8.82
CA THR A 279 20.30 1.42 -8.22
C THR A 279 21.42 0.82 -9.06
N ARG A 280 21.75 1.34 -10.24
CA ARG A 280 22.83 0.75 -11.08
C ARG A 280 24.19 0.76 -10.35
N PRO A 281 25.08 -0.21 -10.62
CA PRO A 281 26.43 -0.22 -10.05
C PRO A 281 27.24 1.04 -10.39
N GLU A 282 27.07 1.58 -11.59
CA GLU A 282 27.74 2.81 -12.07
C GLU A 282 27.37 4.04 -11.20
N GLU A 283 26.14 4.08 -10.68
CA GLU A 283 25.66 5.13 -9.78
C GLU A 283 26.12 4.92 -8.32
N ALA A 284 26.93 3.90 -8.04
CA ALA A 284 27.49 3.66 -6.70
C ALA A 284 28.88 4.29 -6.50
N VAL A 285 29.55 4.68 -7.59
CA VAL A 285 30.94 5.20 -7.59
C VAL A 285 30.98 6.72 -7.72
N LEU A 286 29.92 7.33 -8.25
CA LEU A 286 29.66 8.78 -8.26
C LEU A 286 29.15 9.26 -6.89
#